data_AF-A0A9W9M5V4-F1
#
_entry.id   AF-A0A9W9M5V4-F1
#
_cell.length_a   1.000
_cell.length_b   1.000
_cell.length_c   1.000
_cell.angle_alpha   90.00
_cell.angle_beta   90.00
_cell.angle_gamma   90.00
#
_symmetry.space_group_name_H-M   'P 1'
#
loop_
_entity.id
_entity.type
_entity.pdbx_description
1 polymer ?
#
loop_
_entity_poly.entity_id
_entity_poly.type
_entity_poly.pdbx_seq_one_letter_code
_entity_poly.pdbx_strand_id
1 'polypeptide(L)'
;MNEDANNPSCGQCSTRKIICEPPALGMLGDVYDLCAILEWAGKFWSRRETLYWNSSFRLAVSEASKELCLRFEHAEISHRRFHMLSGIDWDDPSEEQNADVDNYRRFLAERRVSLDIFATPLTRTIDRQDWVIYNPERLLRLWKGDAGFLEWSEAKTEFLDHILRKSISIYGGEGSNPGRQRQVSIEDTFPVTVD
;
A
#
# COMPACT_ATOMS: atom_id res chain seq x y z
N MET A 1 -2.26 -18.38 -23.75
CA MET A 1 -3.55 -17.72 -23.51
C MET A 1 -3.32 -16.25 -23.78
N ASN A 2 -4.06 -15.65 -24.71
CA ASN A 2 -3.96 -14.22 -25.02
C ASN A 2 -4.43 -13.43 -23.79
N GLU A 3 -3.54 -12.60 -23.24
CA GLU A 3 -3.82 -11.65 -22.15
C GLU A 3 -4.33 -10.29 -22.66
N ASP A 4 -4.94 -10.25 -23.85
CA ASP A 4 -5.70 -9.07 -24.33
C ASP A 4 -7.10 -9.00 -23.69
N ALA A 5 -7.16 -9.14 -22.38
CA ALA A 5 -8.36 -8.81 -21.64
C ALA A 5 -8.37 -7.30 -21.41
N ASN A 6 -9.20 -6.58 -22.19
CA ASN A 6 -9.68 -5.23 -21.92
C ASN A 6 -9.78 -5.00 -20.40
N ASN A 7 -8.79 -4.36 -19.79
CA ASN A 7 -8.90 -3.98 -18.39
C ASN A 7 -9.96 -2.87 -18.35
N PRO A 8 -11.15 -3.10 -17.75
CA PRO A 8 -12.19 -2.10 -17.73
C PRO A 8 -11.65 -0.88 -17.00
N SER A 9 -11.45 0.20 -17.75
CA SER A 9 -11.00 1.49 -17.23
C SER A 9 -11.91 1.90 -16.08
N CYS A 10 -11.35 2.23 -14.91
CA CYS A 10 -12.17 2.65 -13.79
C CYS A 10 -12.99 3.89 -14.19
N GLY A 11 -14.13 4.13 -13.53
CA GLY A 11 -15.03 5.23 -13.92
C GLY A 11 -14.33 6.59 -14.04
N GLN A 12 -13.28 6.85 -13.25
CA GLN A 12 -12.46 8.05 -13.35
C GLN A 12 -11.52 8.05 -14.56
N CYS A 13 -10.79 6.96 -14.80
CA CYS A 13 -9.93 6.82 -15.98
C CYS A 13 -10.74 6.94 -17.28
N SER A 14 -11.90 6.29 -17.33
CA SER A 14 -12.81 6.35 -18.48
C SER A 14 -13.31 7.77 -18.73
N THR A 15 -13.66 8.51 -17.67
CA THR A 15 -14.11 9.91 -17.78
C THR A 15 -13.00 10.82 -18.29
N ARG A 16 -11.76 10.57 -17.87
CA ARG A 16 -10.57 11.34 -18.25
C ARG A 16 -9.93 10.89 -19.56
N LYS A 17 -10.46 9.85 -20.20
CA LYS A 17 -9.90 9.21 -21.41
C LYS A 17 -8.42 8.81 -21.24
N ILE A 18 -8.07 8.35 -20.05
CA ILE A 18 -6.73 7.82 -19.74
C ILE A 18 -6.80 6.31 -19.56
N ILE A 19 -5.69 5.64 -19.87
CA ILE A 19 -5.52 4.20 -19.63
C ILE A 19 -5.35 4.02 -18.11
N CYS A 20 -6.07 3.05 -17.57
CA CYS A 20 -5.93 2.67 -16.17
C CYS A 20 -4.81 1.63 -16.11
N GLU A 21 -3.59 2.10 -15.83
CA GLU A 21 -2.44 1.23 -15.65
C GLU A 21 -2.48 0.59 -14.25
N PRO A 22 -2.48 -0.75 -14.15
CA PRO A 22 -2.38 -1.41 -12.86
C PRO A 22 -0.99 -1.19 -12.26
N PRO A 23 -0.84 -1.16 -10.91
CA PRO A 23 0.45 -1.11 -10.25
C PRO A 23 1.39 -2.23 -10.71
N ALA A 24 2.71 -1.99 -10.64
CA ALA A 24 3.70 -2.97 -11.03
C ALA A 24 3.55 -4.28 -10.23
N LEU A 25 3.57 -5.43 -10.91
CA LEU A 25 3.33 -6.74 -10.27
C LEU A 25 4.22 -6.99 -9.03
N GLY A 26 5.47 -6.54 -9.05
CA GLY A 26 6.46 -6.62 -7.97
C GLY A 26 6.10 -5.87 -6.69
N MET A 27 5.04 -5.07 -6.70
CA MET A 27 4.55 -4.25 -5.59
C MET A 27 3.10 -4.57 -5.19
N LEU A 28 2.48 -5.64 -5.71
CA LEU A 28 1.11 -6.00 -5.32
C LEU A 28 0.94 -6.17 -3.81
N GLY A 29 1.92 -6.74 -3.13
CA GLY A 29 1.93 -6.84 -1.67
C GLY A 29 1.89 -5.48 -0.96
N ASP A 30 2.52 -4.46 -1.54
CA ASP A 30 2.48 -3.08 -1.03
C ASP A 30 1.14 -2.39 -1.34
N VAL A 31 0.51 -2.73 -2.47
CA VAL A 31 -0.88 -2.30 -2.78
C VAL A 31 -1.84 -2.83 -1.71
N TYR A 32 -1.70 -4.09 -1.31
CA TYR A 32 -2.52 -4.66 -0.23
C TYR A 32 -2.30 -3.93 1.10
N ASP A 33 -1.05 -3.61 1.45
CA ASP A 33 -0.73 -2.82 2.64
C ASP A 33 -1.43 -1.43 2.56
N LEU A 34 -1.35 -0.75 1.41
CA LEU A 34 -2.03 0.54 1.19
C LEU A 34 -3.56 0.41 1.34
N CYS A 35 -4.18 -0.54 0.67
CA CYS A 35 -5.62 -0.78 0.75
C CYS A 35 -6.07 -1.04 2.19
N ALA A 36 -5.34 -1.90 2.92
CA ALA A 36 -5.65 -2.22 4.30
C ALA A 36 -5.57 -0.97 5.20
N ILE A 37 -4.55 -0.13 5.03
CA ILE A 37 -4.42 1.13 5.78
C ILE A 37 -5.58 2.08 5.46
N LEU A 38 -5.94 2.25 4.18
CA LEU A 38 -7.02 3.14 3.76
C LEU A 38 -8.40 2.67 4.24
N GLU A 39 -8.66 1.36 4.21
CA GLU A 39 -9.87 0.78 4.77
C GLU A 39 -9.95 0.96 6.28
N TRP A 40 -8.83 0.74 6.99
CA TRP A 40 -8.72 1.03 8.40
C TRP A 40 -8.99 2.50 8.70
N ALA A 41 -8.38 3.42 7.95
CA ALA A 41 -8.60 4.86 8.08
C ALA A 41 -10.07 5.25 7.81
N GLY A 42 -10.73 4.58 6.87
CA GLY A 42 -12.16 4.79 6.59
C GLY A 42 -13.06 4.55 7.80
N LYS A 43 -12.65 3.69 8.75
CA LYS A 43 -13.45 3.36 9.95
C LYS A 43 -13.69 4.59 10.84
N PHE A 44 -12.79 5.58 10.84
CA PHE A 44 -12.95 6.81 11.61
C PHE A 44 -14.17 7.66 11.20
N TRP A 45 -14.75 7.41 10.02
CA TRP A 45 -15.99 8.04 9.56
C TRP A 45 -17.25 7.22 9.81
N SER A 46 -17.14 6.02 10.39
CA SER A 46 -18.31 5.23 10.72
C SER A 46 -19.16 5.92 11.80
N ARG A 47 -20.48 5.71 11.76
CA ARG A 47 -21.43 6.39 12.66
C ARG A 47 -21.08 6.26 14.15
N ARG A 48 -20.49 5.14 14.56
CA ARG A 48 -20.03 4.92 15.95
C ARG A 48 -18.77 5.73 16.24
N GLU A 49 -17.79 5.67 15.34
CA GLU A 49 -16.51 6.36 15.47
C GLU A 49 -16.65 7.89 15.40
N THR A 50 -17.63 8.44 14.68
CA THR A 50 -17.84 9.90 14.63
C THR A 50 -18.24 10.53 15.96
N LEU A 51 -18.74 9.74 16.91
CA LEU A 51 -19.03 10.20 18.27
C LEU A 51 -17.75 10.22 19.14
N TYR A 52 -16.78 9.39 18.78
CA TYR A 52 -15.53 9.23 19.52
C TYR A 52 -14.43 10.14 18.96
N TRP A 53 -14.31 10.27 17.64
CA TRP A 53 -13.31 11.10 16.96
C TRP A 53 -13.92 12.38 16.39
N ASN A 54 -13.42 13.52 16.84
CA ASN A 54 -13.85 14.83 16.36
C ASN A 54 -13.39 15.10 14.91
N SER A 55 -13.91 16.18 14.32
CA SER A 55 -13.58 16.58 12.94
C SER A 55 -12.10 16.91 12.75
N SER A 56 -11.43 17.51 13.74
CA SER A 56 -10.01 17.86 13.66
C SER A 56 -9.11 16.64 13.53
N PHE A 57 -9.40 15.57 14.28
CA PHE A 57 -8.66 14.32 14.17
C PHE A 57 -8.91 13.65 12.82
N ARG A 58 -10.16 13.61 12.37
CA ARG A 58 -10.52 13.06 11.05
C ARG A 58 -9.88 13.82 9.90
N LEU A 59 -9.75 15.14 10.00
CA LEU A 59 -9.02 15.94 9.02
C LEU A 59 -7.54 15.52 8.95
N ALA A 60 -6.90 15.33 10.11
CA ALA A 60 -5.51 14.87 10.16
C ALA A 60 -5.34 13.47 9.56
N VAL A 61 -6.30 12.56 9.77
CA VAL A 61 -6.32 11.25 9.11
C VAL A 61 -6.43 11.42 7.59
N SER A 62 -7.32 12.28 7.09
CA SER A 62 -7.44 12.53 5.64
C SER A 62 -6.16 13.09 5.03
N GLU A 63 -5.51 14.03 5.71
CA GLU A 63 -4.23 14.63 5.29
C GLU A 63 -3.13 13.56 5.23
N ALA A 64 -3.00 12.75 6.29
CA ALA A 64 -2.06 11.65 6.32
C ALA A 64 -2.34 10.60 5.23
N SER A 65 -3.61 10.24 4.99
CA SER A 65 -3.99 9.28 3.94
C SER A 65 -3.63 9.79 2.56
N LYS A 66 -3.79 11.08 2.30
CA LYS A 66 -3.36 11.70 1.04
C LYS A 66 -1.84 11.58 0.87
N GLU A 67 -1.08 11.93 1.90
CA GLU A 67 0.38 11.85 1.86
C GLU A 67 0.87 10.41 1.66
N LEU A 68 0.25 9.45 2.33
CA LEU A 68 0.53 8.02 2.15
C LEU A 68 0.34 7.58 0.70
N CYS A 69 -0.76 7.99 0.06
CA CYS A 69 -1.01 7.68 -1.36
C CYS A 69 0.05 8.28 -2.29
N LEU A 70 0.47 9.53 -2.05
CA LEU A 70 1.51 10.19 -2.85
C LEU A 70 2.86 9.48 -2.72
N ARG A 71 3.24 9.11 -1.49
CA ARG A 71 4.49 8.38 -1.22
C ARG A 71 4.47 6.97 -1.82
N PHE A 72 3.32 6.31 -1.81
CA PHE A 72 3.15 5.04 -2.53
C PHE A 72 3.35 5.22 -4.04
N GLU A 73 2.74 6.24 -4.65
CA GLU A 73 2.91 6.55 -6.07
C GLU A 73 4.39 6.80 -6.43
N HIS A 74 5.13 7.52 -5.58
CA HIS A 74 6.56 7.74 -5.79
C HIS A 74 7.40 6.46 -5.68
N ALA A 75 7.10 5.59 -4.71
CA ALA A 75 7.75 4.30 -4.60
C ALA A 75 7.48 3.43 -5.85
N GLU A 76 6.24 3.47 -6.35
CA GLU A 76 5.81 2.77 -7.57
C GLU A 76 6.56 3.25 -8.81
N ILE A 77 6.62 4.58 -9.01
CA ILE A 77 7.40 5.20 -10.09
C ILE A 77 8.88 4.81 -10.00
N SER A 78 9.45 4.79 -8.79
CA SER A 78 10.85 4.42 -8.58
C SER A 78 11.11 2.96 -8.95
N HIS A 79 10.22 2.05 -8.53
CA HIS A 79 10.27 0.63 -8.88
C HIS A 79 10.15 0.41 -10.39
N ARG A 80 9.17 1.06 -11.04
CA ARG A 80 9.00 0.98 -12.49
C ARG A 80 10.23 1.45 -13.24
N ARG A 81 10.81 2.59 -12.86
CA ARG A 81 12.02 3.12 -13.49
C ARG A 81 13.21 2.18 -13.33
N PHE A 82 13.37 1.59 -12.15
CA PHE A 82 14.45 0.64 -11.90
C PHE A 82 14.35 -0.61 -12.79
N HIS A 83 13.13 -1.09 -13.03
CA HIS A 83 12.85 -2.24 -13.88
C HIS A 83 12.51 -1.89 -15.35
N MET A 84 12.78 -0.64 -15.78
CA MET A 84 12.49 -0.13 -17.12
C MET A 84 11.03 -0.25 -17.58
N LEU A 85 10.08 -0.47 -16.66
CA LEU A 85 8.67 -0.73 -16.99
C LEU A 85 7.95 0.47 -17.61
N SER A 86 8.40 1.69 -17.30
CA SER A 86 7.84 2.92 -17.88
C SER A 86 8.28 3.16 -19.32
N GLY A 87 9.32 2.46 -19.79
CA GLY A 87 9.84 2.55 -21.15
C GLY A 87 9.36 1.41 -22.06
N ILE A 88 8.53 0.49 -21.53
CA ILE A 88 8.08 -0.67 -22.30
C ILE A 88 6.96 -0.26 -23.25
N ASP A 89 7.25 -0.38 -24.55
CA ASP A 89 6.24 -0.41 -25.59
C ASP A 89 5.85 -1.87 -25.84
N TRP A 90 4.65 -2.26 -25.39
CA TRP A 90 4.16 -3.64 -25.51
C TRP A 90 3.90 -4.06 -26.97
N ASP A 91 3.79 -3.09 -27.88
CA ASP A 91 3.62 -3.32 -29.31
C ASP A 91 4.97 -3.35 -30.06
N ASP A 92 6.09 -3.04 -29.40
CA ASP A 92 7.42 -3.10 -29.98
C ASP A 92 8.02 -4.52 -29.85
N PRO A 93 8.26 -5.22 -30.98
CA PRO A 93 8.84 -6.57 -30.96
C PRO A 93 10.37 -6.59 -30.80
N SER A 94 11.03 -5.46 -30.52
CA SER A 94 12.48 -5.37 -30.41
C SER A 94 13.07 -6.35 -29.37
N GLU A 95 14.28 -6.85 -29.64
CA GLU A 95 14.98 -7.75 -28.71
C GLU A 95 15.28 -7.06 -27.37
N GLU A 96 15.49 -5.75 -27.39
CA GLU A 96 15.76 -4.90 -26.23
C GLU A 96 14.55 -4.86 -25.29
N GLN A 97 13.35 -4.59 -25.82
CA GLN A 97 12.10 -4.59 -25.04
C GLN A 97 11.78 -5.99 -24.47
N ASN A 98 11.97 -7.03 -25.28
CA ASN A 98 11.79 -8.41 -24.82
C ASN A 98 12.77 -8.77 -23.68
N ALA A 99 14.02 -8.30 -23.76
CA ALA A 99 15.00 -8.53 -22.70
C ALA A 99 14.60 -7.85 -21.38
N ASP A 100 14.09 -6.62 -21.42
CA ASP A 100 13.61 -5.90 -20.23
C ASP A 100 12.41 -6.60 -19.58
N VAL A 101 11.43 -7.03 -20.39
CA VAL A 101 10.28 -7.83 -19.93
C VAL A 101 10.75 -9.13 -19.27
N ASP A 102 11.67 -9.86 -19.89
CA ASP A 102 12.17 -11.13 -19.38
C ASP A 102 13.03 -10.96 -18.12
N ASN A 103 13.79 -9.87 -18.02
CA ASN A 103 14.50 -9.50 -16.80
C ASN A 103 13.54 -9.26 -15.65
N TYR A 104 12.43 -8.54 -15.89
CA TYR A 104 11.43 -8.33 -14.86
C TYR A 104 10.70 -9.61 -14.48
N ARG A 105 10.34 -10.47 -15.44
CA ARG A 105 9.76 -11.80 -15.15
C ARG A 105 10.69 -12.66 -14.30
N ARG A 106 12.00 -12.62 -14.58
CA ARG A 106 13.02 -13.32 -13.78
C ARG A 106 13.07 -12.79 -12.35
N PHE A 107 13.09 -11.47 -12.17
CA PHE A 107 12.99 -10.83 -10.87
C PHE A 107 11.75 -11.31 -10.09
N LEU A 108 10.57 -11.33 -10.72
CA LEU A 108 9.34 -11.82 -10.07
C LEU A 108 9.42 -13.30 -9.69
N ALA A 109 10.05 -14.13 -10.53
CA ALA A 109 10.24 -15.55 -10.25
C ALA A 109 11.20 -15.79 -9.08
N GLU A 110 12.36 -15.12 -9.08
CA GLU A 110 13.33 -15.16 -7.98
C GLU A 110 12.70 -14.71 -6.66
N ARG A 111 11.84 -13.69 -6.74
CA ARG A 111 11.10 -13.20 -5.60
C ARG A 111 10.20 -14.28 -5.01
N ARG A 112 9.36 -14.90 -5.85
CA ARG A 112 8.44 -15.99 -5.49
C ARG A 112 9.15 -17.18 -4.85
N VAL A 113 10.34 -17.54 -5.34
CA VAL A 113 11.15 -18.66 -4.81
C VAL A 113 11.75 -18.34 -3.43
N SER A 114 12.13 -17.10 -3.17
CA SER A 114 12.81 -16.69 -1.93
C SER A 114 11.91 -16.65 -0.68
N LEU A 115 10.63 -17.06 -0.79
CA LEU A 115 9.60 -16.83 0.21
C LEU A 115 9.23 -18.02 1.09
N ASP A 116 9.72 -19.22 0.79
CA ASP A 116 9.63 -20.37 1.71
C ASP A 116 10.28 -20.08 3.09
N ILE A 117 10.98 -18.95 3.22
CA ILE A 117 11.66 -18.47 4.44
C ILE A 117 10.79 -17.50 5.28
N PHE A 118 9.77 -16.84 4.72
CA PHE A 118 9.01 -15.75 5.39
C PHE A 118 7.49 -16.00 5.42
N ALA A 119 7.09 -17.01 6.19
CA ALA A 119 5.71 -17.49 6.29
C ALA A 119 4.71 -16.52 6.99
N THR A 120 5.18 -15.51 7.73
CA THR A 120 4.27 -14.68 8.56
C THR A 120 3.51 -13.62 7.75
N PRO A 121 2.15 -13.57 7.85
CA PRO A 121 1.36 -12.42 7.38
C PRO A 121 1.97 -11.11 7.88
N LEU A 122 2.26 -10.18 6.97
CA LEU A 122 2.62 -8.80 7.35
C LEU A 122 1.37 -7.94 7.56
N THR A 123 0.22 -8.38 7.05
CA THR A 123 -1.09 -7.83 7.38
C THR A 123 -1.74 -8.65 8.50
N ARG A 124 -2.42 -8.00 9.44
CA ARG A 124 -3.17 -8.67 10.52
C ARG A 124 -4.50 -9.28 10.03
N THR A 125 -4.66 -9.54 8.72
CA THR A 125 -5.92 -10.02 8.14
C THR A 125 -6.23 -11.44 8.62
N ILE A 126 -7.38 -11.59 9.28
CA ILE A 126 -7.80 -12.83 9.99
C ILE A 126 -8.71 -13.69 9.10
N ASP A 127 -9.23 -13.15 7.98
CA ASP A 127 -10.15 -13.90 7.14
C ASP A 127 -9.41 -14.92 6.25
N ARG A 128 -9.91 -16.16 6.30
CA ARG A 128 -9.40 -17.30 5.55
C ARG A 128 -9.58 -17.14 4.04
N GLN A 129 -10.59 -16.37 3.60
CA GLN A 129 -10.85 -16.09 2.19
C GLN A 129 -9.86 -15.04 1.65
N ASP A 130 -9.64 -13.97 2.41
CA ASP A 130 -8.59 -12.98 2.13
C ASP A 130 -7.23 -13.65 2.09
N TRP A 131 -6.97 -14.59 2.99
CA TRP A 131 -5.73 -15.38 2.98
C TRP A 131 -5.49 -16.15 1.68
N VAL A 132 -6.52 -16.72 1.07
CA VAL A 132 -6.39 -17.50 -0.18
C VAL A 132 -6.06 -16.60 -1.39
N ILE A 133 -6.60 -15.38 -1.43
CA ILE A 133 -6.32 -14.38 -2.47
C ILE A 133 -4.96 -13.69 -2.21
N TYR A 134 -4.66 -13.41 -0.96
CA TYR A 134 -3.45 -12.72 -0.50
C TYR A 134 -2.18 -13.58 -0.62
N ASN A 135 -2.25 -14.89 -0.38
CA ASN A 135 -1.09 -15.77 -0.33
C ASN A 135 -0.23 -15.82 -1.62
N PRO A 136 -0.80 -15.86 -2.85
CA PRO A 136 0.01 -15.84 -4.08
C PRO A 136 0.63 -14.46 -4.42
N GLU A 137 0.03 -13.35 -3.97
CA GLU A 137 0.40 -11.99 -4.41
C GLU A 137 1.10 -11.14 -3.33
N ARG A 138 0.91 -11.44 -2.03
CA ARG A 138 1.62 -10.82 -0.88
C ARG A 138 3.14 -10.78 -1.05
N LEU A 139 3.61 -11.77 -1.78
CA LEU A 139 4.98 -12.18 -2.06
C LEU A 139 5.72 -11.20 -2.96
N LEU A 140 4.98 -10.37 -3.70
CA LEU A 140 5.51 -9.34 -4.58
C LEU A 140 5.36 -7.98 -3.89
N ARG A 141 6.21 -7.75 -2.90
CA ARG A 141 6.36 -6.46 -2.20
C ARG A 141 7.81 -6.03 -2.28
N LEU A 142 8.10 -4.77 -2.04
CA LEU A 142 9.46 -4.25 -1.91
C LEU A 142 10.17 -4.81 -0.65
N TRP A 143 11.46 -5.11 -0.76
CA TRP A 143 12.36 -5.52 0.33
C TRP A 143 13.52 -4.53 0.42
N LYS A 144 14.23 -4.59 1.55
CA LYS A 144 15.43 -3.79 1.76
C LYS A 144 16.43 -4.00 0.61
N GLY A 145 16.73 -2.91 -0.08
CA GLY A 145 17.59 -2.88 -1.27
C GLY A 145 16.84 -2.61 -2.57
N ASP A 146 15.52 -2.83 -2.60
CA ASP A 146 14.70 -2.55 -3.77
C ASP A 146 14.44 -1.04 -3.92
N ALA A 147 14.31 -0.59 -5.18
CA ALA A 147 13.95 0.78 -5.49
C ALA A 147 12.56 1.11 -4.93
N GLY A 148 12.45 2.22 -4.18
CA GLY A 148 11.20 2.62 -3.53
C GLY A 148 10.95 2.00 -2.14
N PHE A 149 11.74 1.00 -1.71
CA PHE A 149 11.49 0.31 -0.43
C PHE A 149 11.53 1.26 0.77
N LEU A 150 12.58 2.10 0.84
CA LEU A 150 12.75 3.02 1.95
C LEU A 150 11.61 4.04 1.99
N GLU A 151 11.24 4.60 0.83
CA GLU A 151 10.16 5.57 0.73
C GLU A 151 8.82 4.99 1.17
N TRP A 152 8.50 3.77 0.74
CA TRP A 152 7.26 3.11 1.16
C TRP A 152 7.26 2.74 2.64
N SER A 153 8.37 2.23 3.16
CA SER A 153 8.50 1.86 4.58
C SER A 153 8.34 3.09 5.48
N GLU A 154 9.04 4.18 5.16
CA GLU A 154 8.90 5.46 5.87
C GLU A 154 7.48 6.04 5.77
N ALA A 155 6.81 5.89 4.64
CA ALA A 155 5.44 6.40 4.47
C ALA A 155 4.45 5.73 5.42
N LYS A 156 4.55 4.40 5.60
CA LYS A 156 3.71 3.66 6.55
C LYS A 156 3.98 4.09 7.99
N THR A 157 5.25 4.23 8.36
CA THR A 157 5.66 4.67 9.71
C THR A 157 5.21 6.10 9.99
N GLU A 158 5.47 7.05 9.09
CA GLU A 158 5.08 8.45 9.26
C GLU A 158 3.55 8.61 9.31
N PHE A 159 2.80 7.82 8.53
CA PHE A 159 1.34 7.82 8.61
C PHE A 159 0.85 7.46 10.01
N LEU A 160 1.34 6.36 10.59
CA LEU A 160 0.95 5.93 11.93
C LEU A 160 1.39 6.95 13.00
N ASP A 161 2.64 7.40 12.93
CA ASP A 161 3.20 8.38 13.87
C ASP A 161 2.48 9.72 13.82
N HIS A 162 2.07 10.17 12.63
CA HIS A 162 1.27 11.37 12.47
C HIS A 162 -0.07 11.25 13.20
N ILE A 163 -0.78 10.15 13.00
CA ILE A 163 -2.08 9.90 13.63
C ILE A 163 -1.94 9.81 15.16
N LEU A 164 -0.92 9.12 15.65
CA LEU A 164 -0.65 9.00 17.09
C LEU A 164 -0.36 10.37 17.72
N ARG A 165 0.52 11.17 17.11
CA ARG A 165 0.82 12.54 17.58
C ARG A 165 -0.43 13.42 17.59
N LYS A 166 -1.27 13.34 16.56
CA LYS A 166 -2.51 14.11 16.47
C LYS A 166 -3.54 13.65 17.50
N SER A 167 -3.61 12.36 17.79
CA SER A 167 -4.44 11.83 18.87
C SER A 167 -4.05 12.45 20.23
N ILE A 168 -2.76 12.46 20.57
CA ILE A 168 -2.27 13.10 21.80
C ILE A 168 -2.58 14.60 21.79
N SER A 169 -2.24 15.29 20.70
CA SER A 169 -2.42 16.75 20.63
C SER A 169 -3.88 17.19 20.81
N ILE A 170 -4.84 16.34 20.43
CA ILE A 170 -6.27 16.66 20.48
C ILE A 170 -6.93 16.17 21.78
N TYR A 171 -6.53 15.00 22.29
CA TYR A 171 -7.20 14.31 23.41
C TYR A 171 -6.34 14.14 24.68
N GLY A 172 -5.04 14.40 24.59
CA GLY A 172 -4.02 14.05 25.58
C GLY A 172 -3.60 15.16 26.53
N GLY A 173 -4.53 15.99 27.02
CA GLY A 173 -4.21 16.96 28.09
C GLY A 173 -3.53 16.29 29.31
N GLU A 174 -2.81 17.07 30.14
CA GLU A 174 -2.03 16.55 31.27
C GLU A 174 -2.85 15.57 32.14
N GLY A 175 -2.40 14.31 32.22
CA GLY A 175 -3.02 13.27 33.05
C GLY A 175 -4.25 12.57 32.47
N SER A 176 -4.63 12.83 31.22
CA SER A 176 -5.81 12.22 30.58
C SER A 176 -5.57 10.74 30.22
N ASN A 177 -6.07 9.82 31.06
CA ASN A 177 -6.29 8.41 30.72
C ASN A 177 -6.98 8.20 29.34
N PRO A 178 -7.93 9.05 28.91
CA PRO A 178 -8.56 8.95 27.59
C PRO A 178 -7.60 9.06 26.40
N GLY A 179 -6.58 9.94 26.47
CA GLY A 179 -5.62 10.11 25.38
C GLY A 179 -4.77 8.85 25.17
N ARG A 180 -4.30 8.24 26.26
CA ARG A 180 -3.51 7.01 26.21
C ARG A 180 -4.31 5.81 25.71
N GLN A 181 -5.57 5.67 26.15
CA GLN A 181 -6.47 4.61 25.67
C GLN A 181 -6.71 4.71 24.15
N ARG A 182 -6.82 5.92 23.62
CA ARG A 182 -6.97 6.18 22.18
C ARG A 182 -5.74 5.77 21.38
N GLN A 183 -4.54 6.04 21.88
CA GLN A 183 -3.30 5.61 21.22
C GLN A 183 -3.18 4.10 21.15
N VAL A 184 -3.41 3.42 22.27
CA VAL A 184 -3.40 1.95 22.33
C VAL A 184 -4.42 1.37 21.34
N SER A 185 -5.62 1.96 21.27
CA SER A 185 -6.61 1.54 20.28
C SER A 185 -6.18 1.75 18.83
N ILE A 186 -5.41 2.80 18.52
CA ILE A 186 -4.87 3.04 17.18
C ILE A 186 -3.81 1.98 16.86
N GLU A 187 -2.83 1.78 17.75
CA GLU A 187 -1.72 0.83 17.59
C GLU A 187 -2.21 -0.63 17.49
N ASP A 188 -3.15 -1.02 18.36
CA ASP A 188 -3.68 -2.38 18.41
C ASP A 188 -4.49 -2.74 17.17
N THR A 189 -5.11 -1.75 16.53
CA THR A 189 -5.98 -1.97 15.37
C THR A 189 -5.32 -1.66 14.03
N PHE A 190 -4.12 -1.08 14.03
CA PHE A 190 -3.41 -0.76 12.80
C PHE A 190 -3.13 -2.04 11.99
N PRO A 191 -3.44 -2.07 10.68
CA PRO A 191 -3.62 -3.32 9.97
C PRO A 191 -2.32 -3.92 9.42
N VAL A 192 -1.23 -3.15 9.38
CA VAL A 192 0.05 -3.56 8.80
C VAL A 192 1.18 -3.43 9.82
N THR A 193 2.22 -4.24 9.65
CA THR A 193 3.48 -4.05 10.36
C THR A 193 4.23 -2.84 9.78
N VAL A 194 4.72 -1.99 10.68
CA VAL A 194 5.73 -0.96 10.40
C VAL A 194 7.07 -1.46 10.91
N ASP A 195 8.12 -1.27 10.10
CA ASP A 195 9.50 -1.67 10.42
C ASP A 195 10.23 -0.58 11.21
#